data_AF-A0AA39HCL2-F1
#
_entry.id   AF-A0AA39HCL2-F1
#
_cell.length_a   1.000
_cell.length_b   1.000
_cell.length_c   1.000
_cell.angle_alpha   90.00
_cell.angle_beta   90.00
_cell.angle_gamma   90.00
#
_symmetry.space_group_name_H-M   'P 1'
#
loop_
_entity.id
_entity.type
_entity.pdbx_description
1 polymer ?
#
loop_
_entity_poly.entity_id
_entity_poly.type
_entity_poly.pdbx_seq_one_letter_code
_entity_poly.pdbx_strand_id
1 'polypeptide(L)'
;MEALNATFVFGDEVRGRGYVTRTDLIVGSVLFWLSATAVILGVLNLVAIKKLRIFHNPFGWFWASRTIGELGFNIVHLVYSVPITILQPKEIPVELGIAAFTVGYFFAHEACVMHQIVSLNRCVAVCVPLKYQAIYTKRTCCVLIAFVWIEVFIIGAAYHGN
;
A
#
# COMPACT_ATOMS: atom_id res chain seq x y z
N MET A 1 -47.50 9.03 -10.55
CA MET A 1 -46.85 7.86 -11.16
C MET A 1 -45.68 8.39 -11.97
N GLU A 2 -44.46 8.23 -11.45
CA GLU A 2 -43.24 8.06 -12.24
C GLU A 2 -42.21 7.50 -11.25
N ALA A 3 -42.12 6.17 -11.21
CA ALA A 3 -41.08 5.50 -10.45
C ALA A 3 -39.75 5.85 -11.15
N LEU A 4 -38.90 6.62 -10.46
CA LEU A 4 -37.56 6.96 -10.95
C LEU A 4 -36.83 5.64 -11.19
N ASN A 5 -36.70 5.26 -12.46
CA ASN A 5 -36.04 4.04 -12.91
C ASN A 5 -34.53 4.26 -12.80
N ALA A 6 -34.01 4.29 -11.57
CA ALA A 6 -32.59 4.43 -11.32
C ALA A 6 -31.92 3.09 -11.66
N THR A 7 -31.53 2.92 -12.92
CA THR A 7 -30.61 1.85 -13.32
C THR A 7 -29.28 2.12 -12.63
N PHE A 8 -28.96 1.34 -11.61
CA PHE A 8 -27.66 1.37 -10.94
C PHE A 8 -26.56 1.06 -11.98
N VAL A 9 -25.68 2.02 -12.23
CA VAL A 9 -24.51 1.84 -13.09
C VAL A 9 -23.31 1.61 -12.18
N PHE A 10 -22.81 0.38 -12.16
CA PHE A 10 -21.65 0.01 -11.36
C PHE A 10 -20.41 0.82 -11.76
N GLY A 11 -19.69 1.36 -10.78
CA GLY A 11 -18.50 2.18 -10.98
C GLY A 11 -18.76 3.68 -11.13
N ASP A 12 -20.03 4.11 -11.24
CA ASP A 12 -20.38 5.53 -11.25
C ASP A 12 -20.08 6.19 -9.88
N GLU A 13 -20.00 5.42 -8.80
CA GLU A 13 -19.57 5.85 -7.47
C GLU A 13 -18.13 6.38 -7.42
N VAL A 14 -17.29 6.00 -8.40
CA VAL A 14 -15.89 6.42 -8.49
C VAL A 14 -15.78 7.81 -9.13
N ARG A 15 -16.83 8.28 -9.80
CA ARG A 15 -16.84 9.60 -10.45
C ARG A 15 -17.09 10.70 -9.44
N GLY A 16 -16.40 11.81 -9.64
CA GLY A 16 -16.61 13.01 -8.85
C GLY A 16 -17.95 13.68 -9.16
N ARG A 17 -18.51 14.38 -8.17
CA ARG A 17 -19.79 15.07 -8.30
C ARG A 17 -19.74 16.32 -9.21
N GLY A 18 -18.53 16.80 -9.56
CA GLY A 18 -18.27 18.04 -10.31
C GLY A 18 -18.49 19.33 -9.53
N TYR A 19 -18.75 19.23 -8.23
CA TYR A 19 -18.71 20.35 -7.31
C TYR A 19 -18.02 19.89 -6.02
N VAL A 20 -17.27 20.80 -5.42
CA VAL A 20 -16.43 20.52 -4.26
C VAL A 20 -17.18 20.89 -2.98
N THR A 21 -17.21 19.99 -2.01
CA THR A 21 -17.77 20.24 -0.69
C THR A 21 -16.69 20.55 0.34
N ARG A 22 -17.08 21.13 1.48
CA ARG A 22 -16.15 21.38 2.60
C ARG A 22 -15.51 20.08 3.11
N THR A 23 -16.29 18.99 3.13
CA THR A 23 -15.81 17.67 3.55
C THR A 23 -14.73 17.15 2.61
N ASP A 24 -14.91 17.30 1.29
CA ASP A 24 -13.93 16.89 0.28
C ASP A 24 -12.59 17.61 0.48
N LEU A 25 -12.64 18.92 0.72
CA LEU A 25 -11.44 19.71 1.01
C LEU A 25 -10.75 19.25 2.28
N ILE A 26 -11.50 18.99 3.36
CA ILE A 26 -10.93 18.52 4.63
C ILE A 26 -10.28 17.14 4.44
N VAL A 27 -11.02 16.16 3.89
CA VAL A 27 -10.54 14.80 3.69
C VAL A 27 -9.34 14.78 2.75
N GLY A 28 -9.44 15.49 1.62
CA GLY A 28 -8.36 15.61 0.65
C GLY A 28 -7.11 16.26 1.24
N SER A 29 -7.26 17.33 2.03
CA SER A 29 -6.13 17.99 2.71
C SER A 29 -5.48 17.08 3.75
N VAL A 30 -6.28 16.38 4.56
CA VAL A 30 -5.76 15.44 5.57
C VAL A 30 -5.01 14.28 4.89
N LEU A 31 -5.59 13.70 3.84
CA LEU A 31 -4.95 12.64 3.06
C LEU A 31 -3.64 13.11 2.42
N PHE A 32 -3.59 14.34 1.90
CA PHE A 32 -2.39 14.92 1.35
C PHE A 32 -1.26 14.98 2.39
N TRP A 33 -1.52 15.58 3.55
CA TRP A 33 -0.50 15.74 4.58
C TRP A 33 -0.03 14.41 5.17
N LEU A 34 -0.94 13.48 5.40
CA LEU A 34 -0.61 12.14 5.87
C LEU A 34 0.26 11.39 4.86
N SER A 35 -0.17 11.35 3.60
CA SER A 35 0.53 10.61 2.55
C SER A 35 1.88 11.24 2.21
N ALA A 36 1.96 12.57 2.16
CA ALA A 36 3.21 13.29 1.93
C ALA A 36 4.23 13.02 3.03
N THR A 37 3.79 13.08 4.29
CA THR A 37 4.63 12.79 5.45
C THR A 37 5.07 11.32 5.44
N ALA A 38 4.16 10.40 5.16
CA ALA A 38 4.48 8.97 5.05
C ALA A 38 5.52 8.70 3.95
N VAL A 39 5.42 9.35 2.80
CA VAL A 39 6.42 9.21 1.73
C VAL A 39 7.78 9.75 2.17
N ILE A 40 7.83 10.94 2.78
CA ILE A 40 9.09 11.52 3.28
C ILE A 40 9.74 10.59 4.30
N LEU A 41 8.97 10.13 5.29
CA LEU A 41 9.46 9.21 6.32
C LEU A 41 9.87 7.86 5.74
N GLY A 42 9.14 7.33 4.76
CA GLY A 42 9.48 6.09 4.07
C GLY A 42 10.81 6.19 3.32
N VAL A 43 11.03 7.29 2.59
CA VAL A 43 12.31 7.55 1.91
C VAL A 43 13.46 7.67 2.92
N LEU A 44 13.25 8.44 4.00
CA LEU A 44 14.24 8.54 5.08
C LEU A 44 14.53 7.17 5.71
N ASN A 45 13.52 6.31 5.87
CA ASN A 45 13.69 4.98 6.40
C ASN A 45 14.55 4.09 5.48
N LEU A 46 14.30 4.12 4.17
CA LEU A 46 15.14 3.40 3.19
C LEU A 46 16.58 3.91 3.20
N VAL A 47 16.79 5.22 3.30
CA VAL A 47 18.13 5.82 3.43
C VAL A 47 18.81 5.37 4.72
N ALA A 48 18.08 5.31 5.84
CA ALA A 48 18.59 4.85 7.12
C ALA A 48 19.01 3.37 7.06
N ILE A 49 18.18 2.51 6.47
CA ILE A 49 18.48 1.09 6.27
C ILE A 49 19.75 0.92 5.41
N LYS A 50 19.91 1.72 4.36
CA LYS A 50 21.08 1.67 3.48
C LYS A 50 22.36 2.13 4.20
N LYS A 51 22.29 3.23 4.96
CA LYS A 51 23.46 3.86 5.59
C LYS A 51 23.93 3.17 6.87
N LEU A 52 23.01 2.69 7.70
CA LEU A 52 23.35 2.17 9.03
C LEU A 52 23.65 0.68 8.98
N ARG A 53 24.88 0.30 9.35
CA ARG A 53 25.35 -1.10 9.36
C ARG A 53 24.53 -2.01 10.27
N ILE A 54 23.85 -1.45 11.29
CA ILE A 54 22.96 -2.19 12.18
C ILE A 54 21.78 -2.83 11.43
N PHE A 55 21.37 -2.29 10.28
CA PHE A 55 20.28 -2.82 9.46
C PHE A 55 20.75 -3.76 8.35
N HIS A 56 22.06 -4.04 8.23
CA HIS A 56 22.60 -5.01 7.25
C HIS A 56 22.41 -6.45 7.74
N ASN A 57 21.18 -6.80 8.11
CA ASN A 57 20.75 -8.08 8.65
C ASN A 57 19.36 -8.46 8.07
N PRO A 58 18.85 -9.68 8.30
CA PRO A 58 17.53 -10.12 7.83
C PRO A 58 16.40 -9.13 8.14
N PHE A 59 16.39 -8.55 9.34
CA PHE A 59 15.38 -7.59 9.76
C PHE A 59 15.35 -6.36 8.85
N GLY A 60 16.50 -5.80 8.49
CA GLY A 60 16.56 -4.64 7.59
C GLY A 60 16.06 -4.93 6.17
N TRP A 61 16.21 -6.17 5.69
CA TRP A 61 15.72 -6.57 4.36
C TRP A 61 14.18 -6.63 4.33
N PHE A 62 13.57 -7.28 5.33
CA PHE A 62 12.11 -7.31 5.44
C PHE A 62 11.52 -5.92 5.68
N TRP A 63 12.21 -5.12 6.49
CA TRP A 63 11.78 -3.75 6.75
C TRP A 63 11.85 -2.87 5.51
N ALA A 64 12.88 -3.05 4.67
CA ALA A 64 12.99 -2.36 3.38
C ALA A 64 11.84 -2.73 2.43
N SER A 65 11.51 -4.02 2.27
CA SER A 65 10.39 -4.45 1.42
C SER A 65 9.08 -3.84 1.88
N ARG A 66 8.78 -3.94 3.19
CA ARG A 66 7.58 -3.34 3.77
C ARG A 66 7.49 -1.84 3.49
N THR A 67 8.60 -1.11 3.63
CA THR A 67 8.62 0.34 3.36
C THR A 67 8.41 0.65 1.87
N ILE A 68 8.84 -0.24 0.95
CA ILE A 68 8.53 -0.10 -0.47
C ILE A 68 7.02 -0.22 -0.71
N GLY A 69 6.33 -1.18 -0.08
CA GLY A 69 4.87 -1.27 -0.11
C GLY A 69 4.18 -0.02 0.45
N GLU A 70 4.60 0.44 1.63
CA GLU A 70 4.06 1.67 2.24
C GLU A 70 4.27 2.89 1.32
N LEU A 71 5.43 3.02 0.67
CA LEU A 71 5.70 4.08 -0.29
C LEU A 71 4.80 3.99 -1.51
N GLY A 72 4.65 2.82 -2.12
CA GLY A 72 3.78 2.61 -3.28
C GLY A 72 2.33 3.02 -2.98
N PHE A 73 1.79 2.58 -1.85
CA PHE A 73 0.43 2.93 -1.43
C PHE A 73 0.22 4.44 -1.21
N ASN A 74 1.17 5.10 -0.55
CA ASN A 74 1.06 6.54 -0.28
C ASN A 74 1.32 7.39 -1.54
N ILE A 75 2.16 6.93 -2.46
CA ILE A 75 2.33 7.59 -3.77
C ILE A 75 1.02 7.54 -4.55
N VAL A 76 0.33 6.39 -4.62
CA VAL A 76 -0.99 6.28 -5.26
C VAL A 76 -1.98 7.29 -4.65
N HIS A 77 -1.99 7.44 -3.34
CA HIS A 77 -2.82 8.45 -2.68
C HIS A 77 -2.49 9.87 -3.12
N LEU A 78 -1.21 10.24 -3.17
CA LEU A 78 -0.78 11.58 -3.57
C LEU A 78 -1.10 11.90 -5.03
N VAL A 79 -0.91 10.94 -5.93
CA VAL A 79 -1.08 11.18 -7.38
C VAL A 79 -2.52 11.03 -7.85
N TYR A 80 -3.34 10.23 -7.14
CA TYR A 80 -4.70 9.91 -7.57
C TYR A 80 -5.74 10.28 -6.52
N SER A 81 -5.77 9.58 -5.37
CA SER A 81 -6.86 9.73 -4.39
C SER A 81 -7.03 11.17 -3.90
N VAL A 82 -5.93 11.89 -3.66
CA VAL A 82 -5.93 13.27 -3.18
C VAL A 82 -6.48 14.24 -4.24
N PRO A 83 -5.94 14.31 -5.49
CA PRO A 83 -6.50 15.14 -6.54
C PRO A 83 -7.97 14.86 -6.84
N ILE A 84 -8.36 13.58 -6.91
CA ILE A 84 -9.75 13.20 -7.18
C ILE A 84 -10.68 13.64 -6.05
N THR A 85 -10.24 13.48 -4.79
CA THR A 85 -11.01 13.93 -3.63
C THR A 85 -11.18 15.45 -3.64
N ILE A 86 -10.11 16.22 -3.86
CA ILE A 86 -10.16 17.70 -3.82
C ILE A 86 -10.92 18.31 -5.00
N LEU A 87 -10.67 17.82 -6.23
CA LEU A 87 -11.17 18.44 -7.45
C LEU A 87 -12.56 17.93 -7.86
N GLN A 88 -12.96 16.76 -7.37
CA GLN A 88 -14.24 16.11 -7.73
C GLN A 88 -14.55 16.13 -9.26
N PRO A 89 -13.65 15.73 -10.16
CA PRO A 89 -13.94 15.76 -11.59
C PRO A 89 -15.04 14.75 -11.98
N LYS A 90 -15.95 15.17 -12.87
CA LYS A 90 -17.05 14.31 -13.37
C LYS A 90 -16.59 13.29 -14.40
N GLU A 91 -15.65 13.68 -15.26
CA GLU A 91 -15.26 12.90 -16.45
C GLU A 91 -14.02 12.04 -16.19
N ILE A 92 -14.02 11.29 -15.08
CA ILE A 92 -12.97 10.31 -14.83
C ILE A 92 -13.42 8.98 -15.44
N PRO A 93 -12.55 8.30 -16.23
CA PRO A 93 -12.78 6.93 -16.63
C PRO A 93 -12.88 6.04 -15.39
N VAL A 94 -13.97 5.29 -15.25
CA VAL A 94 -14.21 4.37 -14.12
C VAL A 94 -13.04 3.39 -13.95
N GLU A 95 -12.55 2.87 -15.08
CA GLU A 95 -11.40 1.96 -15.13
C GLU A 95 -10.14 2.54 -14.47
N LEU A 96 -9.91 3.85 -14.58
CA LEU A 96 -8.75 4.50 -13.97
C LEU A 96 -8.85 4.46 -12.45
N GLY A 97 -10.04 4.68 -11.89
CA GLY A 97 -10.23 4.65 -10.45
C GLY A 97 -10.20 3.26 -9.86
N ILE A 98 -10.75 2.27 -10.57
CA ILE A 98 -10.60 0.86 -10.22
C ILE A 98 -9.12 0.47 -10.25
N ALA A 99 -8.40 0.80 -11.33
CA ALA A 99 -6.98 0.51 -11.45
C ALA A 99 -6.14 1.17 -10.34
N ALA A 100 -6.39 2.45 -10.04
CA ALA A 100 -5.69 3.15 -8.96
C ALA A 100 -5.96 2.50 -7.59
N PHE A 101 -7.21 2.12 -7.33
CA PHE A 101 -7.57 1.37 -6.12
C PHE A 101 -6.86 0.02 -6.05
N THR A 102 -6.87 -0.77 -7.13
CA THR A 102 -6.19 -2.06 -7.22
C THR A 102 -4.69 -1.95 -6.97
N VAL A 103 -4.02 -0.97 -7.59
CA VAL A 103 -2.58 -0.74 -7.41
C VAL A 103 -2.29 -0.31 -5.97
N GLY A 104 -3.09 0.60 -5.41
CA GLY A 104 -2.97 0.98 -4.00
C GLY A 104 -3.15 -0.22 -3.07
N TYR A 105 -4.20 -1.01 -3.27
CA TYR A 105 -4.51 -2.18 -2.46
C TYR A 105 -3.40 -3.24 -2.53
N PHE A 106 -2.83 -3.47 -3.71
CA PHE A 106 -1.68 -4.36 -3.91
C PHE A 106 -0.49 -3.97 -3.01
N PHE A 107 -0.10 -2.69 -3.02
CA PHE A 107 0.99 -2.20 -2.18
C PHE A 107 0.66 -2.21 -0.68
N ALA A 108 -0.57 -1.88 -0.31
CA ALA A 108 -1.01 -1.95 1.09
C ALA A 108 -0.99 -3.38 1.62
N HIS A 109 -1.44 -4.33 0.81
CA HIS A 109 -1.47 -5.75 1.18
C HIS A 109 -0.06 -6.31 1.36
N GLU A 110 0.88 -5.98 0.46
CA GLU A 110 2.30 -6.33 0.63
C GLU A 110 2.85 -5.81 1.96
N ALA A 111 2.60 -4.53 2.27
CA ALA A 111 3.10 -3.92 3.50
C ALA A 111 2.55 -4.61 4.75
N CYS A 112 1.26 -4.99 4.73
CA CYS A 112 0.62 -5.71 5.83
C CYS A 112 1.20 -7.12 6.03
N VAL A 113 1.32 -7.92 4.96
CA VAL A 113 1.88 -9.27 5.05
C VAL A 113 3.36 -9.21 5.46
N MET A 114 4.13 -8.29 4.87
CA MET A 114 5.53 -8.10 5.25
C MET A 114 5.68 -7.63 6.71
N HIS A 115 4.74 -6.86 7.24
CA HIS A 115 4.71 -6.50 8.66
C HIS A 115 4.55 -7.72 9.59
N GLN A 116 3.77 -8.72 9.18
CA GLN A 116 3.67 -9.99 9.91
C GLN A 116 5.01 -10.74 9.89
N ILE A 117 5.68 -10.80 8.74
CA ILE A 117 7.01 -11.42 8.62
C ILE A 117 8.05 -10.72 9.50
N VAL A 118 8.05 -9.38 9.53
CA VAL A 118 8.92 -8.59 10.41
C VAL A 118 8.66 -8.92 11.88
N SER A 119 7.38 -9.06 12.26
CA SER A 119 6.98 -9.38 13.63
C SER A 119 7.43 -10.78 14.03
N LEU A 120 7.25 -11.76 13.14
CA LEU A 120 7.75 -13.14 13.32
C LEU A 120 9.27 -13.17 13.44
N ASN A 121 9.99 -12.44 12.58
CA ASN A 121 11.45 -12.35 12.63
C ASN A 121 11.91 -11.84 14.01
N ARG A 122 11.26 -10.82 14.55
CA ARG A 122 11.56 -10.29 15.90
C ARG A 122 11.24 -11.32 17.00
N CYS A 123 10.11 -12.02 16.89
CA CYS A 123 9.74 -13.07 17.82
C CYS A 123 10.79 -14.19 17.85
N VAL A 124 11.19 -14.72 16.70
CA VAL A 124 12.20 -15.79 16.61
C VAL A 124 13.56 -15.33 17.11
N ALA A 125 13.95 -14.08 16.85
CA ALA A 125 15.20 -13.51 17.36
C ALA A 125 15.27 -13.53 18.90
N VAL A 126 14.13 -13.33 19.59
CA VAL A 126 14.04 -13.34 21.06
C VAL A 126 13.82 -14.75 21.61
N CYS A 127 12.90 -15.52 21.02
CA CYS A 127 12.50 -16.82 21.53
C CYS A 127 13.53 -17.93 21.26
N VAL A 128 14.27 -17.85 20.16
CA VAL A 128 15.20 -18.92 19.74
C VAL A 128 16.53 -18.34 19.18
N PRO A 129 17.28 -17.55 19.97
CA PRO A 129 18.43 -16.79 19.50
C PRO A 129 19.54 -17.68 18.88
N LEU A 130 19.76 -18.89 19.43
CA LEU A 130 20.79 -19.81 18.94
C LEU A 130 20.52 -20.36 17.53
N LYS A 131 19.24 -20.46 17.13
CA LYS A 131 18.84 -20.96 15.81
C LYS A 131 18.53 -19.85 14.81
N TYR A 132 18.42 -18.60 15.25
CA TYR A 132 18.02 -17.46 14.42
C TYR A 132 18.85 -17.34 13.13
N GLN A 133 20.18 -17.42 13.24
CA GLN A 133 21.09 -17.30 12.10
C GLN A 133 20.98 -18.47 11.11
N ALA A 134 20.57 -19.65 11.58
CA ALA A 134 20.33 -20.81 10.73
C ALA A 134 18.97 -20.73 10.01
N ILE A 135 17.96 -20.12 10.65
CA ILE A 135 16.63 -19.93 10.08
C ILE A 135 16.65 -18.79 9.05
N TYR A 136 17.12 -17.61 9.45
CA TYR A 136 17.12 -16.40 8.62
C TYR A 136 18.43 -16.21 7.88
N THR A 137 18.69 -17.13 6.95
CA THR A 137 19.78 -16.97 5.96
C THR A 137 19.38 -15.94 4.90
N LYS A 138 20.36 -15.40 4.16
CA LYS A 138 20.10 -14.51 3.01
C LYS A 138 19.13 -15.15 2.00
N ARG A 139 19.30 -16.45 1.73
CA ARG A 139 18.43 -17.20 0.81
C ARG A 139 16.99 -17.26 1.33
N THR A 140 16.81 -17.60 2.60
CA THR A 140 15.46 -17.63 3.22
C THR A 140 14.80 -16.26 3.15
N CYS A 141 15.56 -15.18 3.42
CA CYS A 141 15.03 -13.82 3.37
C CYS A 141 14.56 -13.45 1.95
N CYS A 142 15.37 -13.72 0.93
CA CYS A 142 14.98 -13.48 -0.47
C CYS A 142 13.73 -14.27 -0.85
N VAL A 143 13.65 -15.55 -0.47
CA VAL A 143 12.50 -16.41 -0.76
C VAL A 143 11.24 -15.90 -0.07
N LEU A 144 11.32 -15.50 1.20
CA LEU A 144 10.18 -14.95 1.93
C LEU A 144 9.69 -13.64 1.31
N ILE A 145 10.60 -12.74 0.94
CA ILE A 145 10.23 -11.49 0.25
C ILE A 145 9.53 -11.81 -1.08
N ALA A 146 10.14 -12.64 -1.93
CA ALA A 146 9.55 -13.03 -3.20
C ALA A 146 8.19 -13.72 -3.02
N PHE A 147 8.06 -14.59 -2.02
CA PHE A 147 6.80 -15.26 -1.68
C PHE A 147 5.70 -14.24 -1.37
N VAL A 148 5.97 -13.23 -0.53
CA VAL A 148 4.96 -12.21 -0.19
C VAL A 148 4.53 -11.42 -1.43
N TRP A 149 5.46 -10.98 -2.27
CA TRP A 149 5.10 -10.25 -3.50
C TRP A 149 4.28 -11.11 -4.46
N ILE A 150 4.62 -12.39 -4.62
CA ILE A 150 3.90 -13.33 -5.48
C ILE A 150 2.51 -13.65 -4.91
N GLU A 151 2.42 -13.91 -3.61
CA GLU A 151 1.16 -14.17 -2.91
C GLU A 151 0.17 -13.01 -3.11
N VAL A 152 0.62 -11.78 -2.85
CA VAL A 152 -0.19 -10.58 -3.01
C VAL A 152 -0.63 -10.41 -4.47
N PHE A 153 0.25 -10.70 -5.43
CA PHE A 153 -0.09 -10.66 -6.86
C PHE A 153 -1.15 -11.70 -7.24
N ILE A 154 -1.00 -12.96 -6.77
CA ILE A 154 -1.97 -14.04 -7.05
C ILE A 154 -3.33 -13.70 -6.46
N ILE A 155 -3.37 -13.23 -5.21
CA ILE A 155 -4.60 -12.82 -4.55
C ILE A 155 -5.26 -11.67 -5.32
N GLY A 156 -4.49 -10.64 -5.68
CA GLY A 156 -4.99 -9.54 -6.50
C GLY A 156 -5.55 -9.99 -7.85
N ALA A 157 -4.86 -10.89 -8.54
CA ALA A 157 -5.32 -11.44 -9.81
C ALA A 157 -6.60 -12.27 -9.65
N ALA A 158 -6.71 -13.07 -8.58
CA ALA A 158 -7.91 -13.86 -8.29
C ALA A 158 -9.14 -12.98 -8.03
N TYR A 159 -8.97 -11.79 -7.41
CA TYR A 159 -10.07 -10.84 -7.22
C TYR A 159 -10.62 -10.24 -8.52
N HIS A 160 -9.82 -10.17 -9.59
CA HIS A 160 -10.23 -9.62 -10.89
C HIS A 160 -10.62 -10.70 -11.92
N GLY A 161 -10.36 -11.97 -11.63
CA GLY A 161 -10.57 -13.09 -12.56
C GLY A 161 -11.90 -13.87 -12.39
N ASN A 162 -12.74 -13.47 -11.44
CA ASN A 162 -14.08 -14.02 -11.19
C ASN A 162 -15.16 -13.04 -11.63
#